data_AF-L1K409-F1
#
_entry.id   AF-L1K409-F1
#
_cell.length_a   1.000
_cell.length_b   1.000
_cell.length_c   1.000
_cell.angle_alpha   90.00
_cell.angle_beta   90.00
_cell.angle_gamma   90.00
#
_symmetry.space_group_name_H-M   'P 1'
#
loop_
_entity.id
_entity.type
_entity.pdbx_description
1 polymer ?
#
loop_
_entity_poly.entity_id
_entity_poly.type
_entity_poly.pdbx_seq_one_letter_code
_entity_poly.pdbx_strand_id
1 'polypeptide(L)'
;MKYWHHVALNCVAVWLSSSKDANSLEDVLLQPQAMQVLVKSVADCDVGSASNLFPPLLRILQYKRLNRKLGESDMVDELLKRLDHPEAVVRKVVLQIIQVMYEKSEDPRVFITKHDLINLLEKLVEQDQSKVVSGQAKVLLKAMMVNNV
;
A
#
# COMPACT_ATOMS: atom_id res chain seq x y z
N MET A 1 -12.33 20.30 0.90
CA MET A 1 -10.91 20.58 0.59
C MET A 1 -10.20 19.28 0.18
N LYS A 2 -10.29 18.84 -1.09
CA LYS A 2 -9.76 17.54 -1.54
C LYS A 2 -8.53 17.61 -2.46
N TYR A 3 -8.20 18.79 -2.97
CA TYR A 3 -7.22 18.93 -4.06
C TYR A 3 -5.73 18.86 -3.64
N TRP A 4 -5.40 19.11 -2.37
CA TRP A 4 -4.00 19.28 -1.95
C TRP A 4 -3.35 18.02 -1.35
N HIS A 5 -4.13 16.99 -1.01
CA HIS A 5 -3.59 15.80 -0.31
C HIS A 5 -2.55 15.05 -1.15
N HIS A 6 -2.81 14.86 -2.45
CA HIS A 6 -1.86 14.18 -3.34
C HIS A 6 -0.58 15.01 -3.53
N VAL A 7 -0.69 16.34 -3.59
CA VAL A 7 0.47 17.25 -3.69
C VAL A 7 1.31 17.17 -2.42
N ALA A 8 0.67 17.28 -1.24
CA ALA A 8 1.34 17.19 0.04
C ALA A 8 2.04 15.82 0.22
N LEU A 9 1.34 14.73 -0.09
CA LEU A 9 1.91 13.38 -0.01
C LEU A 9 3.08 13.20 -0.98
N ASN A 10 2.99 13.77 -2.18
CA ASN A 10 4.08 13.75 -3.15
C ASN A 10 5.30 14.55 -2.67
N CYS A 11 5.09 15.73 -2.06
CA CYS A 11 6.16 16.50 -1.45
C CYS A 11 6.85 15.72 -0.32
N VAL A 12 6.09 15.06 0.55
CA VAL A 12 6.64 14.20 1.62
C VAL A 12 7.45 13.05 1.02
N ALA A 13 6.92 12.37 0.00
CA ALA A 13 7.62 11.26 -0.65
C ALA A 13 8.94 11.73 -1.32
N VAL A 14 8.94 12.89 -1.97
CA VAL A 14 10.14 13.49 -2.55
C VAL A 14 11.14 13.87 -1.46
N TRP A 15 10.69 14.48 -0.36
CA TRP A 15 11.57 14.89 0.73
C TRP A 15 12.24 13.68 1.41
N LEU A 16 11.50 12.59 1.61
CA LEU A 16 12.08 11.32 2.09
C LEU A 16 13.16 10.79 1.14
N SER A 17 12.93 10.85 -0.18
CA SER A 17 13.86 10.31 -1.19
C SER A 17 15.09 11.19 -1.43
N SER A 18 14.99 12.50 -1.24
CA SER A 18 16.06 13.45 -1.56
C SER A 18 16.86 13.92 -0.33
N SER A 19 16.40 13.65 0.89
CA SER A 19 17.07 14.15 2.10
C SER A 19 18.18 13.23 2.59
N LYS A 20 19.28 13.83 3.05
CA LYS A 20 20.29 13.15 3.89
C LYS A 20 19.75 12.83 5.29
N ASP A 21 18.66 13.50 5.69
CA ASP A 21 18.01 13.40 7.00
C ASP A 21 16.72 12.57 6.98
N ALA A 22 16.63 11.58 6.09
CA ALA A 22 15.43 10.75 5.95
C ALA A 22 14.96 10.14 7.28
N ASN A 23 15.90 9.81 8.18
CA ASN A 23 15.60 9.29 9.52
C ASN A 23 14.81 10.28 10.39
N SER A 24 15.18 11.57 10.38
CA SER A 24 14.47 12.61 11.15
C SER A 24 13.05 12.83 10.62
N LEU A 25 12.88 12.76 9.29
CA LEU A 25 11.55 12.86 8.68
C LEU A 25 10.70 11.62 8.95
N GLU A 26 11.30 10.43 8.94
CA GLU A 26 10.61 9.21 9.39
C GLU A 26 10.12 9.35 10.84
N ASP A 27 10.92 9.91 11.75
CA ASP A 27 10.54 10.08 13.16
C ASP A 27 9.32 11.00 13.34
N VAL A 28 9.20 12.03 12.49
CA VAL A 28 8.03 12.92 12.45
C VAL A 28 6.81 12.19 11.88
N LEU A 29 7.00 11.40 10.82
CA LEU A 29 5.91 10.64 10.21
C LEU A 29 5.42 9.51 11.12
N LEU A 30 6.30 8.88 11.89
CA LEU A 30 5.96 7.83 12.86
C LEU A 30 5.11 8.33 14.04
N GLN A 31 4.92 9.64 14.19
CA GLN A 31 4.03 10.20 15.20
C GLN A 31 2.58 9.73 14.96
N PRO A 32 1.82 9.39 16.02
CA PRO A 32 0.47 8.84 15.88
C PRO A 32 -0.47 9.70 15.01
N GLN A 33 -0.38 11.02 15.13
CA GLN A 33 -1.22 11.94 14.35
C GLN A 33 -0.90 11.88 12.86
N ALA A 34 0.38 11.83 12.49
CA ALA A 34 0.80 11.72 11.10
C ALA A 34 0.39 10.37 10.50
N MET A 35 0.56 9.28 11.24
CA MET A 35 0.11 7.94 10.83
C MET A 35 -1.42 7.91 10.59
N GLN A 36 -2.21 8.46 11.51
CA GLN A 36 -3.66 8.54 11.34
C GLN A 36 -4.07 9.35 10.12
N VAL A 37 -3.39 10.46 9.84
CA VAL A 37 -3.64 11.28 8.64
C VAL A 37 -3.32 10.50 7.37
N LEU A 38 -2.25 9.69 7.34
CA LEU A 38 -1.93 8.84 6.19
C LEU A 38 -3.00 7.78 5.94
N VAL A 39 -3.43 7.06 6.99
CA VAL A 39 -4.50 6.06 6.89
C VAL A 39 -5.80 6.72 6.42
N LYS A 40 -6.17 7.85 7.04
CA LYS A 40 -7.37 8.61 6.66
C LYS A 40 -7.31 9.12 5.23
N SER A 41 -6.14 9.51 4.73
CA SER A 41 -5.97 9.94 3.34
C SER A 41 -6.29 8.82 2.34
N VAL A 42 -5.98 7.57 2.69
CA VAL A 42 -6.35 6.38 1.89
C VAL A 42 -7.81 6.03 2.06
N ALA A 43 -8.37 6.12 3.27
CA ALA A 43 -9.79 5.87 3.54
C ALA A 43 -10.72 6.88 2.83
N ASP A 44 -10.39 8.17 2.88
CA ASP A 44 -11.20 9.25 2.30
C ASP A 44 -10.95 9.45 0.79
N CYS A 45 -10.03 8.67 0.21
CA CYS A 45 -9.66 8.78 -1.20
C CYS A 45 -10.85 8.44 -2.11
N ASP A 46 -11.22 9.38 -2.98
CA ASP A 46 -12.21 9.15 -4.02
C ASP A 46 -11.57 8.50 -5.26
N VAL A 47 -12.42 7.93 -6.12
CA VAL A 47 -12.01 7.21 -7.33
C VAL A 47 -11.09 8.06 -8.23
N GLY A 48 -11.37 9.36 -8.37
CA GLY A 48 -10.58 10.26 -9.24
C GLY A 48 -9.20 10.62 -8.67
N SER A 49 -9.03 10.52 -7.34
CA SER A 49 -7.79 10.89 -6.66
C SER A 49 -6.85 9.70 -6.44
N ALA A 50 -7.34 8.46 -6.53
CA ALA A 50 -6.59 7.25 -6.21
C ALA A 50 -5.31 7.09 -7.05
N SER A 51 -5.40 7.38 -8.36
CA SER A 51 -4.28 7.33 -9.29
C SER A 51 -3.13 8.27 -8.92
N ASN A 52 -3.44 9.39 -8.24
CA ASN A 52 -2.46 10.38 -7.80
C ASN A 52 -1.95 10.11 -6.37
N LEU A 53 -2.75 9.45 -5.53
CA LEU A 53 -2.42 9.19 -4.13
C LEU A 53 -1.52 7.97 -3.93
N PHE A 54 -1.76 6.88 -4.67
CA PHE A 54 -1.06 5.62 -4.41
C PHE A 54 0.42 5.60 -4.84
N PRO A 55 0.84 6.23 -5.96
CA PRO A 55 2.26 6.28 -6.30
C PRO A 55 3.17 6.96 -5.25
N PRO A 56 2.81 8.12 -4.65
CA PRO A 56 3.60 8.66 -3.54
C PRO A 56 3.49 7.83 -2.26
N LEU A 57 2.35 7.21 -1.97
CA LEU A 57 2.23 6.27 -0.85
C LEU A 57 3.18 5.07 -1.00
N LEU A 58 3.26 4.48 -2.20
CA LEU A 58 4.16 3.37 -2.51
C LEU A 58 5.63 3.75 -2.26
N ARG A 59 6.03 4.99 -2.57
CA ARG A 59 7.37 5.51 -2.28
C ARG A 59 7.62 5.63 -0.78
N ILE A 60 6.66 6.14 -0.01
CA ILE A 60 6.76 6.24 1.45
C ILE A 60 6.87 4.85 2.10
N LEU A 61 6.17 3.85 1.56
CA LEU A 61 6.21 2.47 2.07
C LEU A 61 7.49 1.71 1.68
N GLN A 62 8.40 2.31 0.90
CA GLN A 62 9.75 1.75 0.72
C GLN A 62 10.58 1.82 2.01
N TYR A 63 10.23 2.71 2.93
CA TYR A 63 10.93 2.88 4.19
C TYR A 63 10.41 1.90 5.23
N LYS A 64 11.32 1.06 5.76
CA LYS A 64 10.97 -0.11 6.57
C LYS A 64 10.22 0.23 7.87
N ARG A 65 10.62 1.30 8.57
CA ARG A 65 9.98 1.69 9.85
C ARG A 65 8.55 2.18 9.62
N LEU A 66 8.34 3.03 8.62
CA LEU A 66 7.02 3.51 8.22
C LEU A 66 6.12 2.37 7.73
N ASN A 67 6.67 1.49 6.91
CA ASN A 67 5.95 0.33 6.40
C ASN A 67 5.42 -0.57 7.53
N ARG A 68 6.29 -0.94 8.47
CA ARG A 68 5.90 -1.76 9.64
C ARG A 68 4.83 -1.07 10.46
N LYS A 69 5.00 0.23 10.76
CA LYS A 69 4.02 0.95 11.57
C LYS A 69 2.66 1.09 10.89
N LEU A 70 2.64 1.29 9.57
CA LEU A 70 1.41 1.33 8.79
C LEU A 70 0.80 -0.06 8.63
N GLY A 71 1.60 -1.13 8.56
CA GLY A 71 1.10 -2.52 8.54
C GLY A 71 0.39 -2.95 9.82
N GLU A 72 0.71 -2.33 10.96
CA GLU A 72 0.01 -2.53 12.24
C GLU A 72 -1.35 -1.79 12.31
N SER A 73 -1.57 -0.81 11.43
CA SER A 73 -2.78 0.01 11.38
C SER A 73 -3.82 -0.52 10.38
N ASP A 74 -4.95 0.16 10.28
CA ASP A 74 -6.04 -0.17 9.32
C ASP A 74 -5.65 0.10 7.85
N MET A 75 -4.43 0.58 7.57
CA MET A 75 -3.94 0.89 6.22
C MET A 75 -4.12 -0.28 5.25
N VAL A 76 -3.82 -1.51 5.68
CA VAL A 76 -3.92 -2.69 4.80
C VAL A 76 -5.36 -2.93 4.43
N ASP A 77 -6.28 -2.88 5.39
CA ASP A 77 -7.72 -3.10 5.14
C ASP A 77 -8.30 -2.01 4.24
N GLU A 78 -7.87 -0.75 4.42
CA GLU A 78 -8.27 0.35 3.54
C GLU A 78 -7.71 0.20 2.11
N LEU A 79 -6.51 -0.37 1.95
CA LEU A 79 -5.95 -0.68 0.63
C LEU A 79 -6.70 -1.83 -0.05
N LEU A 80 -7.07 -2.88 0.68
CA LEU A 80 -7.78 -4.03 0.13
C LEU A 80 -9.14 -3.64 -0.45
N LYS A 81 -9.86 -2.69 0.18
CA LYS A 81 -11.10 -2.10 -0.37
C LYS A 81 -10.89 -1.46 -1.76
N ARG A 82 -9.67 -1.08 -2.12
CA ARG A 82 -9.32 -0.43 -3.40
C ARG A 82 -9.01 -1.41 -4.52
N LEU A 83 -9.05 -2.71 -4.24
CA LEU A 83 -8.94 -3.75 -5.25
C LEU A 83 -10.22 -3.90 -6.09
N ASP A 84 -11.34 -3.27 -5.72
CA ASP A 84 -12.55 -3.17 -6.54
C ASP A 84 -12.63 -1.85 -7.35
N HIS A 85 -11.52 -1.12 -7.43
CA HIS A 85 -11.49 0.16 -8.15
C HIS A 85 -11.71 -0.05 -9.66
N PRO A 86 -12.46 0.80 -10.39
CA PRO A 86 -12.74 0.61 -11.82
C PRO A 86 -11.47 0.60 -12.69
N GLU A 87 -10.50 1.46 -12.36
CA GLU A 87 -9.24 1.54 -13.10
C GLU A 87 -8.26 0.42 -12.73
N ALA A 88 -7.87 -0.39 -13.72
CA ALA A 88 -6.89 -1.46 -13.54
C ALA A 88 -5.51 -0.96 -13.09
N VAL A 89 -5.13 0.25 -13.50
CA VAL A 89 -3.86 0.88 -13.09
C VAL A 89 -3.84 1.08 -11.58
N VAL A 90 -4.94 1.58 -11.01
CA VAL A 90 -5.08 1.78 -9.56
C VAL A 90 -5.01 0.44 -8.82
N ARG A 91 -5.79 -0.56 -9.25
CA ARG A 91 -5.75 -1.91 -8.66
C ARG A 91 -4.35 -2.52 -8.68
N LYS A 92 -3.62 -2.37 -9.80
CA LYS A 92 -2.23 -2.81 -9.92
C LYS A 92 -1.32 -2.12 -8.92
N VAL A 93 -1.41 -0.80 -8.76
CA VAL A 93 -0.57 -0.06 -7.79
C VAL A 93 -0.91 -0.49 -6.35
N VAL A 94 -2.18 -0.74 -6.05
CA VAL A 94 -2.59 -1.29 -4.74
C VAL A 94 -1.95 -2.65 -4.48
N LEU A 95 -1.95 -3.57 -5.47
CA LEU A 95 -1.24 -4.86 -5.34
C LEU A 95 0.26 -4.69 -5.12
N GLN A 96 0.90 -3.72 -5.78
CA GLN A 96 2.32 -3.40 -5.56
C GLN A 96 2.57 -2.86 -4.14
N ILE A 97 1.65 -2.05 -3.61
CA ILE A 97 1.73 -1.58 -2.23
C ILE A 97 1.62 -2.75 -1.25
N ILE A 98 0.63 -3.62 -1.42
CA ILE A 98 0.42 -4.80 -0.57
C ILE A 98 1.67 -5.69 -0.60
N GLN A 99 2.25 -5.91 -1.78
CA GLN A 99 3.50 -6.65 -1.92
C GLN A 99 4.63 -6.02 -1.09
N VAL A 100 4.82 -4.71 -1.21
CA VAL A 100 5.86 -3.98 -0.46
C VAL A 100 5.63 -4.02 1.05
N MET A 101 4.38 -3.99 1.51
CA MET A 101 4.03 -4.14 2.92
C MET A 101 4.30 -5.55 3.44
N TYR A 102 3.89 -6.55 2.67
CA TYR A 102 4.15 -7.95 2.95
C TYR A 102 5.67 -8.25 3.06
N GLU A 103 6.47 -7.82 2.08
CA GLU A 103 7.91 -8.10 2.03
C GLU A 103 8.70 -7.46 3.18
N LYS A 104 8.20 -6.35 3.73
CA LYS A 104 8.86 -5.59 4.82
C LYS A 104 8.24 -5.84 6.20
N SER A 105 7.18 -6.67 6.26
CA SER A 105 6.52 -7.10 7.50
C SER A 105 7.51 -7.77 8.46
N GLU A 106 7.26 -7.63 9.76
CA GLU A 106 8.00 -8.39 10.78
C GLU A 106 7.63 -9.86 10.78
N ASP A 107 6.34 -10.15 10.53
CA ASP A 107 5.82 -11.50 10.41
C ASP A 107 4.96 -11.60 9.13
N PRO A 108 5.58 -12.04 8.01
CA PRO A 108 4.86 -12.20 6.74
C PRO A 108 3.74 -13.25 6.80
N ARG A 109 3.84 -14.26 7.66
CA ARG A 109 2.82 -15.32 7.80
C ARG A 109 1.57 -14.77 8.50
N VAL A 110 1.76 -14.03 9.58
CA VAL A 110 0.67 -13.33 10.28
C VAL A 110 0.03 -12.28 9.36
N PHE A 111 0.84 -11.55 8.58
CA PHE A 111 0.31 -10.58 7.60
C PHE A 111 -0.62 -11.23 6.56
N ILE A 112 -0.22 -12.38 6.01
CA ILE A 112 -1.02 -13.12 5.03
C ILE A 112 -2.33 -13.63 5.65
N THR A 113 -2.24 -14.27 6.82
CA THR A 113 -3.38 -14.91 7.48
C THR A 113 -4.38 -13.90 8.03
N LYS A 114 -3.91 -12.80 8.63
CA LYS A 114 -4.75 -11.72 9.16
C LYS A 114 -5.65 -11.09 8.10
N HIS A 115 -5.15 -10.95 6.87
CA HIS A 115 -5.83 -10.25 5.79
C HIS A 115 -6.38 -11.18 4.70
N ASP A 116 -6.39 -12.50 4.94
CA ASP A 116 -6.85 -13.54 4.01
C ASP A 116 -6.32 -13.37 2.57
N LEU A 117 -5.03 -13.01 2.44
CA LEU A 117 -4.47 -12.56 1.17
C LEU A 117 -4.45 -13.65 0.10
N ILE A 118 -4.32 -14.92 0.49
CA ILE A 118 -4.30 -16.04 -0.45
C ILE A 118 -5.64 -16.13 -1.19
N ASN A 119 -6.76 -16.24 -0.45
CA ASN A 119 -8.09 -16.33 -1.03
C ASN A 119 -8.43 -15.08 -1.87
N LEU A 120 -8.03 -13.89 -1.39
CA LEU A 120 -8.26 -12.65 -2.11
C LEU A 120 -7.49 -12.61 -3.45
N LEU A 121 -6.23 -13.04 -3.46
CA LEU A 121 -5.42 -13.07 -4.67
C LEU A 121 -5.89 -14.14 -5.66
N GLU A 122 -6.30 -15.31 -5.19
CA GLU A 122 -6.91 -16.35 -6.03
C GLU A 122 -8.15 -15.83 -6.77
N LYS A 123 -9.06 -15.16 -6.04
CA LYS A 123 -10.24 -14.51 -6.64
C LYS A 123 -9.85 -13.49 -7.69
N LEU A 124 -8.85 -12.64 -7.44
CA LEU A 124 -8.39 -11.65 -8.43
C LEU A 124 -7.76 -12.30 -9.67
N VAL A 125 -7.05 -13.41 -9.51
CA VAL A 125 -6.47 -14.15 -10.64
C VAL A 125 -7.58 -14.71 -11.54
N GLU A 126 -8.67 -15.18 -10.96
CA GLU A 126 -9.78 -15.79 -11.70
C GLU A 126 -10.79 -14.79 -12.27
N GLN A 127 -11.09 -13.71 -11.54
CA GLN A 127 -12.27 -12.87 -11.78
C GLN A 127 -11.94 -11.47 -12.32
N ASP A 128 -10.70 -10.97 -12.18
CA ASP A 128 -10.37 -9.62 -12.66
C ASP A 128 -10.35 -9.56 -14.20
N GLN A 129 -11.01 -8.54 -14.76
CA GLN A 129 -11.11 -8.33 -16.20
C GLN A 129 -9.77 -7.94 -16.85
N SER A 130 -8.83 -7.42 -16.07
CA SER A 130 -7.51 -6.98 -16.53
C SER A 130 -6.46 -8.06 -16.34
N LYS A 131 -5.96 -8.59 -17.47
CA LYS A 131 -4.84 -9.55 -17.48
C LYS A 131 -3.59 -9.03 -16.75
N VAL A 132 -3.39 -7.72 -16.69
CA VAL A 132 -2.27 -7.10 -15.98
C VAL A 132 -2.45 -7.24 -14.46
N VAL A 133 -3.66 -7.04 -13.95
CA VAL A 133 -3.97 -7.17 -12.53
C VAL A 133 -3.92 -8.64 -12.13
N SER A 134 -4.57 -9.53 -12.89
CA SER A 134 -4.51 -10.98 -12.65
C SER A 134 -3.07 -11.51 -12.70
N GLY A 135 -2.27 -11.01 -13.64
CA GLY A 135 -0.83 -11.34 -13.74
C GLY A 135 -0.05 -10.92 -12.49
N GLN A 136 -0.25 -9.68 -12.01
CA GLN A 136 0.38 -9.18 -10.79
C GLN A 136 -0.07 -9.98 -9.55
N ALA A 137 -1.37 -10.27 -9.44
CA ALA A 137 -1.93 -11.07 -8.34
C ALA A 137 -1.33 -12.48 -8.33
N LYS A 138 -1.16 -13.11 -9.50
CA LYS A 138 -0.53 -14.43 -9.63
C LYS A 138 0.93 -14.42 -9.20
N VAL A 139 1.69 -13.37 -9.54
CA VAL A 139 3.09 -13.21 -9.09
C VAL A 139 3.14 -13.11 -7.56
N LEU A 140 2.29 -12.27 -6.98
CA LEU A 140 2.24 -12.06 -5.53
C LEU A 140 1.80 -13.33 -4.79
N LEU A 141 0.78 -14.03 -5.30
CA LEU A 141 0.30 -15.31 -4.75
C LEU A 141 1.42 -16.34 -4.72
N LYS A 142 2.17 -16.48 -5.82
CA LYS A 142 3.32 -17.41 -5.89
C LYS A 142 4.39 -17.05 -4.86
N ALA A 143 4.71 -15.76 -4.71
CA ALA A 143 5.70 -15.31 -3.71
C ALA A 143 5.26 -15.66 -2.28
N MET A 144 3.99 -15.42 -1.95
CA MET A 144 3.41 -15.73 -0.64
C MET A 144 3.38 -17.24 -0.35
N MET A 145 3.05 -18.07 -1.35
CA MET A 145 3.05 -19.52 -1.19
C MET A 145 4.46 -20.09 -1.02
N VAL A 146 5.46 -19.59 -1.76
CA VAL A 146 6.85 -20.06 -1.67
C VAL A 146 7.48 -19.70 -0.32
N ASN A 147 7.23 -18.50 0.18
CA ASN A 147 7.79 -18.02 1.45
C ASN A 147 7.06 -18.55 2.70
N ASN A 148 5.93 -19.25 2.52
CA ASN A 148 5.15 -19.85 3.60
C ASN A 148 5.46 -21.34 3.83
N VAL A 149 6.31 -21.96 3.00
CA VAL A 149 6.83 -23.33 3.21
C VAL A 149 8.08 -23.29 4.07
#